data_AF-A0A0N4W3Z8-F1
#
_entry.id   AF-A0A0N4W3Z8-F1
#
_cell.length_a   1.000
_cell.length_b   1.000
_cell.length_c   1.000
_cell.angle_alpha   90.00
_cell.angle_beta   90.00
_cell.angle_gamma   90.00
#
_symmetry.space_group_name_H-M   'P 1'
#
loop_
_entity.id
_entity.type
_entity.pdbx_description
1 polymer ?
#
loop_
_entity_poly.entity_id
_entity_poly.type
_entity_poly.pdbx_seq_one_letter_code
_entity_poly.pdbx_strand_id
1 'polypeptide(L)'
;MIGGGWVQNDEACSHYVDIVDQMTLGLKKLEQVFGECGKPRTAWQIDPFGHSKEQANLLALMGFTSVFFARIHYLEKEARLQNKSLEFVWNTSEDLKTQILAGAFFQDNYGPPEGFCFDTLCGDDPIMDNPDLEGYNLDEKISSFASFLRSSHVLMLMGSDFQYTNANAWYTNLDKLIQHVNGNATHGVHVFYSTPSCYVKGLTESSTTRLPTKEDDFFP
;
A
#
# COMPACT_ATOMS: atom_id res chain seq x y z
N MET A 1 3.69 11.05 5.60
CA MET A 1 2.32 11.36 5.13
C MET A 1 2.17 10.81 3.73
N ILE A 2 0.99 10.28 3.40
CA ILE A 2 0.66 9.71 2.09
C ILE A 2 -0.70 10.27 1.65
N GLY A 3 -0.94 10.35 0.34
CA GLY A 3 -2.11 11.06 -0.20
C GLY A 3 -1.97 12.56 0.03
N GLY A 4 -2.51 13.07 1.14
CA GLY A 4 -2.36 14.47 1.56
C GLY A 4 -3.40 15.44 0.99
N GLY A 5 -4.41 14.93 0.28
CA GLY A 5 -5.65 15.64 0.07
C GLY A 5 -6.45 15.80 1.36
N TRP A 6 -7.52 16.59 1.31
CA TRP A 6 -8.49 16.68 2.39
C TRP A 6 -9.23 15.35 2.60
N VAL A 7 -9.44 14.62 1.51
CA VAL A 7 -10.03 13.28 1.49
C VAL A 7 -9.32 12.40 0.47
N GLN A 8 -9.60 11.09 0.52
CA GLN A 8 -9.41 10.20 -0.62
C GLN A 8 -10.67 10.31 -1.49
N ASN A 9 -10.62 11.13 -2.54
CA ASN A 9 -11.78 11.43 -3.37
C ASN A 9 -12.21 10.24 -4.24
N ASP A 10 -13.49 10.20 -4.61
CA ASP A 10 -13.95 9.35 -5.70
C ASP A 10 -13.28 9.76 -7.02
N GLU A 11 -13.07 8.80 -7.90
CA GLU A 11 -12.42 9.00 -9.20
C GLU A 11 -13.42 8.90 -10.37
N ALA A 12 -14.66 8.44 -10.14
CA ALA A 12 -15.65 8.23 -11.19
C ALA A 12 -16.62 9.42 -11.35
N CYS A 13 -17.13 9.97 -10.26
CA CYS A 13 -18.16 11.01 -10.24
C CYS A 13 -17.64 12.38 -9.76
N SER A 14 -16.33 12.54 -9.63
CA SER A 14 -15.69 13.81 -9.27
C SER A 14 -15.31 14.62 -10.49
N HIS A 15 -15.57 15.93 -10.46
CA HIS A 15 -15.03 16.84 -11.46
C HIS A 15 -13.60 17.26 -11.08
N TYR A 16 -12.70 17.39 -12.07
CA TYR A 16 -11.28 17.64 -11.83
C TYR A 16 -11.01 18.91 -11.00
N VAL A 17 -11.87 19.93 -11.12
CA VAL A 17 -11.78 21.17 -10.31
C VAL A 17 -11.90 20.85 -8.83
N ASP A 18 -12.86 20.01 -8.43
CA ASP A 18 -13.07 19.65 -7.03
C ASP A 18 -11.93 18.77 -6.49
N ILE A 19 -11.35 17.92 -7.35
CA ILE A 19 -10.15 17.12 -7.04
C ILE A 19 -8.97 18.06 -6.77
N VAL A 20 -8.74 19.06 -7.62
CA VAL A 20 -7.65 20.04 -7.43
C VAL A 20 -7.88 20.87 -6.17
N ASP A 21 -9.12 21.30 -5.89
CA ASP A 21 -9.45 22.11 -4.71
C ASP A 21 -9.19 21.34 -3.41
N GLN A 22 -9.68 20.11 -3.29
CA GLN A 22 -9.50 19.31 -2.08
C GLN A 22 -8.01 18.93 -1.86
N MET A 23 -7.28 18.64 -2.94
CA MET A 23 -5.84 18.39 -2.87
C MET A 23 -5.08 19.64 -2.44
N THR A 24 -5.41 20.80 -3.03
CA THR A 24 -4.79 22.08 -2.68
C THR A 24 -5.00 22.42 -1.21
N LEU A 25 -6.22 22.22 -0.69
CA LEU A 25 -6.53 22.48 0.71
C LEU A 25 -5.68 21.61 1.66
N GLY A 26 -5.65 20.30 1.41
CA GLY A 26 -4.87 19.35 2.21
C GLY A 26 -3.37 19.63 2.15
N LEU A 27 -2.80 19.72 0.94
CA LEU A 27 -1.36 19.91 0.74
C LEU A 27 -0.86 21.24 1.32
N LYS A 28 -1.62 22.32 1.16
CA LYS A 28 -1.29 23.62 1.76
C LYS A 28 -1.29 23.53 3.28
N LYS A 29 -2.26 22.84 3.88
CA LYS A 29 -2.32 22.66 5.32
C LYS A 29 -1.12 21.86 5.84
N LEU A 30 -0.74 20.78 5.13
CA LEU A 30 0.43 19.99 5.49
C LEU A 30 1.72 20.80 5.40
N GLU A 31 1.90 21.60 4.35
CA GLU A 31 3.07 22.47 4.22
C GLU A 31 3.13 23.53 5.33
N GLN A 32 1.99 24.13 5.71
CA GLN A 32 1.96 25.12 6.79
C GLN A 32 2.31 24.54 8.17
N VAL A 33 1.93 23.29 8.43
CA VAL A 33 2.13 22.65 9.74
C VAL A 33 3.48 21.94 9.83
N PHE A 34 3.91 21.27 8.77
CA PHE A 34 5.07 20.38 8.75
C PHE A 34 6.19 20.84 7.82
N GLY A 35 6.03 21.98 7.15
CA GLY A 35 7.02 22.53 6.22
C GLY A 35 7.25 21.62 5.01
N GLU A 36 8.51 21.57 4.56
CA GLU A 36 8.91 20.75 3.41
C GLU A 36 8.67 19.25 3.63
N CYS A 37 8.87 18.76 4.85
CA CYS A 37 8.58 17.37 5.24
C CYS A 37 7.07 17.04 5.18
N GLY A 38 6.22 18.08 5.11
CA GLY A 38 4.78 18.02 4.90
C GLY A 38 4.35 17.43 3.56
N LYS A 39 5.19 17.53 2.53
CA LYS A 39 4.82 17.26 1.15
C LYS A 39 4.90 15.76 0.84
N PRO A 40 3.77 15.05 0.66
CA PRO A 40 3.77 13.64 0.32
C PRO A 40 4.34 13.42 -1.08
N ARG A 41 5.03 12.29 -1.29
CA ARG A 41 5.53 11.86 -2.60
C ARG A 41 4.69 10.72 -3.20
N THR A 42 3.95 10.03 -2.35
CA THR A 42 3.14 8.87 -2.73
C THR A 42 1.68 9.15 -2.44
N ALA A 43 0.86 9.04 -3.48
CA ALA A 43 -0.59 9.07 -3.38
C ALA A 43 -1.12 7.71 -2.92
N TRP A 44 -2.27 7.73 -2.27
CA TRP A 44 -2.89 6.57 -1.64
C TRP A 44 -4.37 6.61 -1.96
N GLN A 45 -4.83 5.68 -2.79
CA GLN A 45 -6.19 5.61 -3.33
C GLN A 45 -6.75 4.21 -3.12
N ILE A 46 -6.83 3.78 -1.86
CA ILE A 46 -7.10 2.37 -1.53
C ILE A 46 -8.56 1.96 -1.69
N ASP A 47 -9.47 2.92 -1.67
CA ASP A 47 -10.91 2.70 -1.57
C ASP A 47 -11.81 3.37 -2.64
N PRO A 48 -11.35 4.17 -3.62
CA PRO A 48 -12.18 4.53 -4.77
C PRO A 48 -12.59 3.28 -5.57
N PHE A 49 -13.81 3.28 -6.10
CA PHE A 49 -14.36 2.15 -6.86
C PHE A 49 -13.97 2.22 -8.34
N GLY A 50 -12.72 1.86 -8.62
CA GLY A 50 -12.08 2.03 -9.93
C GLY A 50 -11.23 3.30 -9.95
N HIS A 51 -10.31 3.39 -10.92
CA HIS A 51 -9.30 4.44 -10.95
C HIS A 51 -9.20 5.13 -12.30
N SER A 52 -9.23 6.45 -12.29
CA SER A 52 -9.24 7.26 -13.50
C SER A 52 -7.82 7.60 -13.95
N LYS A 53 -7.59 7.56 -15.27
CA LYS A 53 -6.35 8.06 -15.87
C LYS A 53 -6.13 9.54 -15.53
N GLU A 54 -7.21 10.33 -15.46
CA GLU A 54 -7.13 11.76 -15.16
C GLU A 54 -6.69 12.03 -13.71
N GLN A 55 -7.16 11.26 -12.72
CA GLN A 55 -6.66 11.34 -11.35
C GLN A 55 -5.15 11.11 -11.31
N ALA A 56 -4.67 10.07 -12.00
CA ALA A 56 -3.24 9.78 -12.08
C ALA A 56 -2.46 10.92 -12.75
N ASN A 57 -3.02 11.54 -13.80
CA ASN A 57 -2.43 12.70 -14.47
C ASN A 57 -2.31 13.91 -13.53
N LEU A 58 -3.39 14.25 -12.82
CA LEU A 58 -3.40 15.33 -11.85
C LEU A 58 -2.37 15.09 -10.74
N LEU A 59 -2.25 13.86 -10.22
CA LEU A 59 -1.24 13.50 -9.24
C LEU A 59 0.19 13.70 -9.78
N ALA A 60 0.46 13.29 -11.01
CA ALA A 60 1.76 13.51 -11.65
C ALA A 60 2.08 15.02 -11.78
N LEU A 61 1.10 15.82 -12.20
CA LEU A 61 1.22 17.29 -12.30
C LEU A 61 1.42 17.97 -10.93
N MET A 62 0.84 17.40 -9.87
CA MET A 62 1.04 17.85 -8.49
C MET A 62 2.41 17.44 -7.91
N GLY A 63 3.22 16.68 -8.65
CA GLY A 63 4.56 16.25 -8.24
C GLY A 63 4.61 14.99 -7.39
N PHE A 64 3.54 14.19 -7.38
CA PHE A 64 3.58 12.83 -6.85
C PHE A 64 4.40 11.94 -7.77
N THR A 65 5.20 11.06 -7.17
CA THR A 65 6.05 10.11 -7.90
C THR A 65 5.41 8.74 -8.02
N SER A 66 4.45 8.43 -7.14
CA SER A 66 3.75 7.15 -7.14
C SER A 66 2.32 7.23 -6.62
N VAL A 67 1.50 6.26 -7.01
CA VAL A 67 0.14 6.02 -6.52
C VAL A 67 -0.09 4.53 -6.27
N PHE A 68 -0.77 4.19 -5.18
CA PHE A 68 -1.16 2.81 -4.89
C PHE A 68 -2.64 2.71 -4.58
N PHE A 69 -3.24 1.59 -4.97
CA PHE A 69 -4.66 1.35 -4.85
C PHE A 69 -5.00 -0.14 -4.74
N ALA A 70 -6.21 -0.44 -4.26
CA ALA A 70 -6.66 -1.82 -4.07
C ALA A 70 -7.65 -2.30 -5.14
N ARG A 71 -8.55 -1.42 -5.60
CA ARG A 71 -9.78 -1.81 -6.29
C ARG A 71 -9.61 -1.80 -7.81
N ILE A 72 -9.33 -2.95 -8.39
CA ILE A 72 -9.34 -3.18 -9.84
C ILE A 72 -10.22 -4.37 -10.19
N HIS A 73 -10.70 -4.45 -11.43
CA HIS A 73 -11.52 -5.56 -11.90
C HIS A 73 -10.79 -6.91 -11.72
N TYR A 74 -11.49 -7.93 -11.22
CA TYR A 74 -10.87 -9.21 -10.81
C TYR A 74 -10.13 -9.94 -11.96
N LEU A 75 -10.60 -9.82 -13.22
CA LEU A 75 -9.90 -10.39 -14.37
C LEU A 75 -8.57 -9.67 -14.68
N GLU A 76 -8.54 -8.34 -14.56
CA GLU A 76 -7.31 -7.54 -14.72
C GLU A 76 -6.32 -7.90 -13.61
N LYS A 77 -6.84 -8.07 -12.40
CA LYS A 77 -6.08 -8.51 -11.24
C LYS A 77 -5.44 -9.88 -11.45
N GLU A 78 -6.22 -10.87 -11.87
CA GLU A 78 -5.75 -12.23 -12.15
C GLU A 78 -4.65 -12.21 -13.22
N ALA A 79 -4.87 -11.49 -14.32
CA ALA A 79 -3.88 -11.34 -15.38
C ALA A 79 -2.57 -10.69 -14.87
N ARG A 80 -2.67 -9.66 -14.02
CA ARG A 80 -1.48 -9.00 -13.45
C ARG A 80 -0.74 -9.86 -12.45
N LEU A 81 -1.44 -10.67 -11.66
CA LEU A 81 -0.83 -11.64 -10.76
C LEU A 81 -0.05 -12.70 -11.54
N GLN A 82 -0.65 -13.25 -12.61
CA GLN A 82 0.01 -14.23 -13.48
C GLN A 82 1.24 -13.64 -14.18
N ASN A 83 1.14 -12.39 -14.64
CA ASN A 83 2.21 -11.71 -15.37
C ASN A 83 3.22 -10.96 -14.48
N LYS A 84 3.05 -10.99 -13.15
CA LYS A 84 3.87 -10.24 -12.18
C LYS A 84 3.97 -8.75 -12.54
N SER A 85 2.83 -8.15 -12.84
CA SER A 85 2.70 -6.76 -13.34
C SER A 85 1.77 -5.89 -12.49
N LEU A 86 1.71 -6.15 -11.18
CA LEU A 86 0.95 -5.32 -10.24
C LEU A 86 1.53 -3.92 -10.11
N GLU A 87 2.86 -3.80 -10.17
CA GLU A 87 3.59 -2.55 -10.29
C GLU A 87 3.87 -2.23 -11.77
N PHE A 88 3.60 -1.00 -12.18
CA PHE A 88 3.72 -0.56 -13.56
C PHE A 88 3.94 0.95 -13.65
N VAL A 89 4.39 1.42 -14.82
CA VAL A 89 4.41 2.85 -15.14
C VAL A 89 3.10 3.19 -15.83
N TRP A 90 2.32 4.10 -15.24
CA TRP A 90 1.08 4.57 -15.83
C TRP A 90 1.38 5.81 -16.68
N ASN A 91 1.15 5.71 -17.99
CA ASN A 91 1.19 6.84 -18.92
C ASN A 91 -0.11 7.63 -18.78
N THR A 92 -0.04 8.76 -18.09
CA THR A 92 -1.23 9.49 -17.63
C THR A 92 -1.73 10.53 -18.61
N SER A 93 -0.89 11.00 -19.53
CA SER A 93 -1.31 11.89 -20.62
C SER A 93 -0.36 11.77 -21.81
N GLU A 94 -0.91 11.62 -23.01
CA GLU A 94 -0.13 11.64 -24.26
C GLU A 94 0.33 13.07 -24.60
N ASP A 95 -0.56 14.05 -24.44
CA ASP A 95 -0.30 15.45 -24.76
C ASP A 95 0.74 16.06 -23.82
N LEU A 96 0.59 15.82 -22.51
CA LEU A 96 1.51 16.33 -21.49
C LEU A 96 2.72 15.43 -21.26
N LYS A 97 2.71 14.22 -21.83
CA LYS A 97 3.75 13.18 -21.67
C LYS A 97 4.04 12.89 -20.19
N THR A 98 3.00 12.92 -19.36
CA THR A 98 3.09 12.66 -17.92
C THR A 98 3.04 11.16 -17.64
N GLN A 99 3.78 10.74 -16.61
CA GLN A 99 3.84 9.36 -16.15
C GLN A 99 3.92 9.32 -14.63
N ILE A 100 3.38 8.26 -14.02
CA ILE A 100 3.50 8.00 -12.58
C ILE A 100 3.74 6.50 -12.32
N LEU A 101 4.51 6.17 -11.29
CA LEU A 101 4.62 4.77 -10.85
C LEU A 101 3.31 4.38 -10.15
N ALA A 102 2.67 3.32 -10.61
CA ALA A 102 1.43 2.84 -10.03
C ALA A 102 1.59 1.40 -9.52
N GLY A 103 0.83 1.05 -8.48
CA GLY A 103 0.82 -0.30 -7.94
C GLY A 103 -0.56 -0.70 -7.42
N ALA A 104 -1.08 -1.83 -7.91
CA ALA A 104 -2.23 -2.49 -7.32
C ALA A 104 -1.79 -3.43 -6.19
N PHE A 105 -2.41 -3.37 -5.02
CA PHE A 105 -2.04 -4.26 -3.90
C PHE A 105 -2.28 -5.71 -4.22
N PHE A 106 -1.49 -6.61 -3.63
CA PHE A 106 -1.56 -8.05 -3.91
C PHE A 106 -2.93 -8.67 -3.59
N GLN A 107 -3.59 -8.26 -2.51
CA GLN A 107 -4.93 -8.70 -2.14
C GLN A 107 -6.00 -7.77 -2.74
N ASP A 108 -7.23 -8.26 -2.87
CA ASP A 108 -8.39 -7.47 -3.34
C ASP A 108 -8.97 -6.55 -2.25
N ASN A 109 -8.21 -6.36 -1.17
CA ASN A 109 -8.52 -5.52 -0.04
C ASN A 109 -7.28 -4.70 0.32
N TYR A 110 -7.45 -3.77 1.26
CA TYR A 110 -6.36 -2.99 1.85
C TYR A 110 -6.05 -3.42 3.29
N GLY A 111 -6.43 -4.65 3.63
CA GLY A 111 -6.33 -5.27 4.95
C GLY A 111 -4.99 -5.97 5.20
N PRO A 112 -4.72 -6.39 6.46
CA PRO A 112 -3.69 -7.38 6.74
C PRO A 112 -3.98 -8.72 6.07
N PRO A 113 -2.96 -9.57 5.86
CA PRO A 113 -3.18 -10.98 5.56
C PRO A 113 -4.12 -11.64 6.58
N GLU A 114 -4.88 -12.61 6.11
CA GLU A 114 -5.82 -13.36 6.94
C GLU A 114 -5.13 -13.96 8.18
N GLY A 115 -5.70 -13.74 9.36
CA GLY A 115 -5.14 -14.17 10.64
C GLY A 115 -4.12 -13.21 11.26
N PHE A 116 -3.89 -12.02 10.67
CA PHE A 116 -2.94 -11.02 11.15
C PHE A 116 -3.57 -9.64 11.44
N CYS A 117 -4.87 -9.60 11.75
CA CYS A 117 -5.47 -8.39 12.27
C CYS A 117 -5.29 -8.27 13.79
N PHE A 118 -4.50 -7.30 14.24
CA PHE A 118 -4.20 -7.10 15.66
C PHE A 118 -4.95 -5.92 16.30
N ASP A 119 -6.07 -5.50 15.70
CA ASP A 119 -6.92 -4.47 16.30
C ASP A 119 -7.83 -5.04 17.40
N THR A 120 -8.31 -4.18 18.28
CA THR A 120 -9.15 -4.59 19.43
C THR A 120 -10.49 -5.17 18.98
N LEU A 121 -10.98 -4.76 17.81
CA LEU A 121 -12.24 -5.27 17.23
C LEU A 121 -12.04 -6.53 16.37
N CYS A 122 -10.80 -6.96 16.16
CA CYS A 122 -10.51 -8.16 15.40
C CYS A 122 -10.60 -9.42 16.26
N GLY A 123 -10.95 -10.54 15.61
CA GLY A 123 -11.05 -11.85 16.26
C GLY A 123 -9.79 -12.71 16.14
N ASP A 124 -8.73 -12.20 15.52
CA ASP A 124 -7.50 -12.97 15.31
C ASP A 124 -6.66 -13.02 16.60
N ASP A 125 -6.11 -14.20 16.89
CA ASP A 125 -5.27 -14.37 18.06
C ASP A 125 -3.97 -13.57 17.96
N PRO A 126 -3.51 -12.93 19.06
CA PRO A 126 -2.18 -12.33 19.11
C PRO A 126 -1.09 -13.40 19.01
N ILE A 127 0.13 -12.97 18.72
CA ILE A 127 1.31 -13.84 18.71
C ILE A 127 1.74 -14.11 20.17
N MET A 128 1.62 -15.36 20.56
CA MET A 128 2.02 -15.92 21.84
C MET A 128 3.31 -16.72 21.66
N ASP A 129 4.42 -16.11 22.05
CA ASP A 129 5.79 -16.59 21.81
C ASP A 129 6.49 -17.13 23.06
N ASN A 130 5.79 -17.21 24.19
CA ASN A 130 6.29 -17.86 25.40
C ASN A 130 5.79 -19.32 25.46
N PRO A 131 6.68 -20.33 25.34
CA PRO A 131 6.30 -21.75 25.32
C PRO A 131 5.75 -22.26 26.66
N ASP A 132 5.99 -21.54 27.76
CA ASP A 132 5.53 -21.92 29.10
C ASP A 132 4.09 -21.43 29.39
N LEU A 133 3.50 -20.64 28.50
CA LEU A 133 2.14 -20.12 28.64
C LEU A 133 1.14 -20.88 27.77
N GLU A 134 -0.08 -21.03 28.26
CA GLU A 134 -1.19 -21.53 27.45
C GLU A 134 -1.42 -20.62 26.24
N GLY A 135 -1.78 -21.23 25.11
CA GLY A 135 -2.05 -20.51 23.86
C GLY A 135 -0.81 -20.15 23.03
N TYR A 136 0.36 -20.74 23.32
CA TYR A 136 1.53 -20.64 22.44
C TYR A 136 1.16 -20.99 20.99
N ASN A 137 1.40 -20.07 20.06
CA ASN A 137 1.01 -20.19 18.65
C ASN A 137 2.06 -19.65 17.67
N LEU A 138 3.28 -19.38 18.15
CA LEU A 138 4.33 -18.74 17.36
C LEU A 138 4.64 -19.51 16.07
N ASP A 139 4.91 -20.82 16.16
CA ASP A 139 5.32 -21.62 15.00
C ASP A 139 4.25 -21.64 13.89
N GLU A 140 2.98 -21.73 14.28
CA GLU A 140 1.84 -21.68 13.36
C GLU A 140 1.72 -20.31 12.70
N LYS A 141 1.79 -19.22 13.48
CA LYS A 141 1.72 -17.85 12.97
C LYS A 141 2.85 -17.56 12.00
N ILE A 142 4.09 -17.94 12.31
CA ILE A 142 5.24 -17.71 11.42
C ILE A 142 5.13 -18.51 10.14
N SER A 143 4.71 -19.79 10.23
CA SER A 143 4.50 -20.64 9.04
C SER A 143 3.39 -20.09 8.14
N SER A 144 2.27 -19.65 8.72
CA SER A 144 1.18 -19.01 7.98
C SER A 144 1.64 -17.71 7.31
N PHE A 145 2.39 -16.87 8.04
CA PHE A 145 2.90 -15.60 7.51
C PHE A 145 3.82 -15.81 6.31
N ALA A 146 4.74 -16.78 6.40
CA ALA A 146 5.70 -17.07 5.33
C ALA A 146 5.02 -17.44 4.00
N SER A 147 3.81 -17.99 4.03
CA SER A 147 3.06 -18.37 2.82
C SER A 147 2.65 -17.17 1.94
N PHE A 148 2.58 -15.97 2.52
CA PHE A 148 2.26 -14.72 1.83
C PHE A 148 3.48 -14.06 1.16
N LEU A 149 4.69 -14.49 1.51
CA LEU A 149 5.95 -13.88 1.05
C LEU A 149 6.41 -14.52 -0.27
N ARG A 150 5.70 -14.24 -1.37
CA ARG A 150 5.90 -14.92 -2.67
C ARG A 150 6.76 -14.16 -3.70
N SER A 151 7.19 -12.93 -3.41
CA SER A 151 7.97 -12.10 -4.34
C SER A 151 9.14 -11.39 -3.65
N SER A 152 10.06 -10.86 -4.46
CA SER A 152 11.30 -10.23 -3.99
C SER A 152 11.06 -8.97 -3.15
N HIS A 153 9.99 -8.22 -3.41
CA HIS A 153 9.56 -7.06 -2.64
C HIS A 153 8.04 -7.04 -2.55
N VAL A 154 7.50 -7.25 -1.36
CA VAL A 154 6.05 -7.20 -1.10
C VAL A 154 5.76 -6.02 -0.18
N LEU A 155 4.92 -5.09 -0.64
CA LEU A 155 4.30 -4.13 0.27
C LEU A 155 3.14 -4.84 0.96
N MET A 156 3.29 -5.08 2.26
CA MET A 156 2.23 -5.65 3.08
C MET A 156 1.52 -4.55 3.85
N LEU A 157 0.19 -4.54 3.74
CA LEU A 157 -0.66 -3.61 4.44
C LEU A 157 -0.99 -4.22 5.79
N MET A 158 -0.77 -3.49 6.88
CA MET A 158 -1.03 -3.97 8.23
C MET A 158 -2.02 -3.00 8.87
N GLY A 159 -3.27 -3.03 8.44
CA GLY A 159 -4.32 -2.10 8.88
C GLY A 159 -5.55 -2.24 7.99
N SER A 160 -6.67 -1.62 8.38
CA SER A 160 -7.94 -1.62 7.67
C SER A 160 -8.83 -0.50 8.22
N ASP A 161 -10.12 -0.51 7.90
CA ASP A 161 -11.12 0.48 8.33
C ASP A 161 -11.08 0.76 9.83
N PHE A 162 -10.76 2.02 10.16
CA PHE A 162 -10.72 2.55 11.52
C PHE A 162 -9.89 1.73 12.51
N GLN A 163 -8.88 1.00 12.03
CA GLN A 163 -7.95 0.26 12.88
C GLN A 163 -6.88 1.19 13.48
N TYR A 164 -6.01 0.59 14.31
CA TYR A 164 -5.08 1.26 15.22
C TYR A 164 -5.77 1.99 16.39
N THR A 165 -6.96 1.55 16.78
CA THR A 165 -7.65 2.05 17.99
C THR A 165 -6.80 1.81 19.25
N ASN A 166 -6.10 0.67 19.27
CA ASN A 166 -5.02 0.36 20.20
C ASN A 166 -3.75 0.03 19.41
N ALA A 167 -3.00 1.06 19.02
CA ALA A 167 -1.76 0.91 18.26
C ALA A 167 -0.71 0.03 18.97
N ASN A 168 -0.70 -0.02 20.31
CA ASN A 168 0.25 -0.85 21.05
C ASN A 168 0.07 -2.35 20.77
N ALA A 169 -1.17 -2.80 20.60
CA ALA A 169 -1.45 -4.19 20.23
C ALA A 169 -0.89 -4.54 18.85
N TRP A 170 -1.04 -3.64 17.87
CA TRP A 170 -0.44 -3.78 16.55
C TRP A 170 1.09 -3.87 16.63
N TYR A 171 1.74 -2.87 17.21
CA TYR A 171 3.20 -2.81 17.26
C TYR A 171 3.81 -3.97 18.05
N THR A 172 3.20 -4.40 19.15
CA THR A 172 3.68 -5.56 19.93
C THR A 172 3.69 -6.83 19.07
N ASN A 173 2.61 -7.09 18.32
CA ASN A 173 2.53 -8.28 17.47
C ASN A 173 3.43 -8.17 16.24
N LEU A 174 3.52 -7.00 15.62
CA LEU A 174 4.39 -6.75 14.49
C LEU A 174 5.88 -6.88 14.86
N ASP A 175 6.28 -6.42 16.05
CA ASP A 175 7.65 -6.57 16.56
C ASP A 175 8.01 -8.04 16.74
N LYS A 176 7.13 -8.83 17.37
CA LYS A 176 7.32 -10.29 17.49
C LYS A 176 7.44 -10.95 16.12
N LEU A 177 6.54 -10.60 15.20
CA LEU A 177 6.54 -11.13 13.84
C LEU A 177 7.86 -10.84 13.12
N ILE A 178 8.30 -9.57 13.12
CA ILE A 178 9.56 -9.13 12.52
C ILE A 178 10.75 -9.87 13.15
N GLN A 179 10.80 -9.94 14.48
CA GLN A 179 11.88 -10.59 15.21
C GLN A 179 12.00 -12.07 14.85
N HIS A 180 10.89 -12.81 14.89
CA HIS A 180 10.90 -14.26 14.69
C HIS A 180 11.06 -14.66 13.22
N VAL A 181 10.46 -13.91 12.27
CA VAL A 181 10.69 -14.17 10.84
C VAL A 181 12.14 -13.90 10.46
N ASN A 182 12.72 -12.77 10.89
CA ASN A 182 14.10 -12.42 10.56
C ASN A 182 15.13 -13.26 11.33
N GLY A 183 14.79 -13.76 12.52
CA GLY A 183 15.65 -14.64 13.30
C GLY A 183 15.84 -16.03 12.67
N ASN A 184 14.94 -16.43 11.77
CA ASN A 184 15.01 -17.71 11.09
C ASN A 184 15.41 -17.58 9.62
N ALA A 185 16.70 -17.81 9.35
CA ALA A 185 17.29 -17.70 8.01
C ALA A 185 16.69 -18.66 6.97
N THR A 186 15.93 -19.69 7.37
CA THR A 186 15.34 -20.66 6.43
C THR A 186 14.22 -20.06 5.57
N HIS A 187 13.61 -18.95 6.00
CA HIS A 187 12.54 -18.30 5.23
C HIS A 187 13.08 -17.53 4.02
N GLY A 188 14.37 -17.18 3.98
CA GLY A 188 14.98 -16.47 2.84
C GLY A 188 14.38 -15.07 2.58
N VAL A 189 13.71 -14.50 3.58
CA VAL A 189 12.99 -13.22 3.51
C VAL A 189 13.41 -12.31 4.65
N HIS A 190 13.30 -11.01 4.43
CA HIS A 190 13.57 -10.00 5.44
C HIS A 190 12.37 -9.06 5.57
N VAL A 191 11.81 -8.99 6.77
CA VAL A 191 10.60 -8.23 7.08
C VAL A 191 10.96 -7.06 7.98
N PHE A 192 10.43 -5.88 7.69
CA PHE A 192 10.69 -4.68 8.48
C PHE A 192 9.57 -3.66 8.30
N TYR A 193 9.43 -2.73 9.25
CA TYR A 193 8.52 -1.61 9.10
C TYR A 193 8.92 -0.73 7.91
N SER A 194 7.94 -0.36 7.10
CA SER A 194 8.18 0.45 5.91
C SER A 194 7.05 1.47 5.71
N THR A 195 7.22 2.30 4.68
CA THR A 195 6.20 3.21 4.19
C THR A 195 6.07 3.05 2.68
N PRO A 196 4.94 3.45 2.05
CA PRO A 196 4.80 3.39 0.60
C PRO A 196 5.92 4.11 -0.15
N SER A 197 6.41 5.24 0.38
CA SER A 197 7.55 5.97 -0.22
C SER A 197 8.88 5.22 -0.09
N CYS A 198 9.13 4.54 1.05
CA CYS A 198 10.30 3.68 1.20
C CYS A 198 10.22 2.44 0.30
N TYR A 199 9.03 1.87 0.13
CA TYR A 199 8.80 0.77 -0.80
C TYR A 199 9.08 1.18 -2.25
N VAL A 200 8.59 2.34 -2.69
CA VAL A 200 8.88 2.88 -4.03
C VAL A 200 10.38 3.08 -4.22
N LYS A 201 11.06 3.66 -3.22
CA LYS A 201 12.52 3.83 -3.26
C LYS A 201 13.22 2.48 -3.45
N GLY A 202 12.87 1.48 -2.62
CA GLY A 202 13.42 0.13 -2.72
C GLY A 202 13.18 -0.50 -4.09
N LEU A 203 11.95 -0.39 -4.62
CA LEU A 203 11.59 -0.89 -5.95
C LEU A 203 12.41 -0.20 -7.06
N THR A 204 12.59 1.11 -6.99
CA THR A 204 13.35 1.87 -8.01
C THR A 204 14.86 1.62 -7.93
N GLU A 205 15.41 1.37 -6.74
CA GLU A 205 16.84 1.12 -6.54
C GLU A 205 17.22 -0.34 -6.83
N SER A 206 16.32 -1.29 -6.58
CA SER A 206 16.58 -2.72 -6.81
C SER A 206 16.17 -3.21 -8.20
N SER A 207 15.26 -2.51 -8.89
CA SER A 207 14.74 -3.00 -10.16
C SER A 207 15.77 -2.86 -11.29
N THR A 208 16.35 -4.00 -11.67
CA THR A 208 17.05 -4.17 -12.95
C THR A 208 16.10 -4.39 -14.13
N THR A 209 14.80 -4.55 -13.86
CA THR A 209 13.78 -4.96 -14.83
C THR A 209 12.89 -3.78 -15.18
N ARG A 210 12.65 -3.58 -16.47
CA ARG A 210 11.72 -2.54 -16.95
C ARG A 210 10.30 -2.91 -16.52
N LEU A 211 9.66 -2.04 -15.72
CA LEU A 211 8.25 -2.19 -15.37
C LEU A 211 7.37 -2.12 -16.63
N PRO A 212 6.26 -2.88 -16.69
CA PRO A 212 5.29 -2.75 -17.77
C PRO A 212 4.63 -1.38 -17.76
N THR A 213 3.99 -1.01 -18.86
CA THR A 213 3.28 0.27 -19.02
C THR A 213 1.78 0.05 -19.15
N LYS A 214 0.97 0.98 -18.63
CA LYS A 214 -0.49 1.08 -18.85
C LYS A 214 -0.83 2.49 -19.32
N GLU A 215 -1.85 2.65 -20.16
CA GLU A 215 -2.22 3.97 -20.73
C GLU A 215 -3.69 4.34 -20.54
N ASP A 216 -4.56 3.37 -20.28
CA ASP A 216 -5.99 3.52 -20.05
C ASP A 216 -6.31 3.62 -18.55
N ASP A 217 -7.60 3.63 -18.22
CA ASP A 217 -8.17 3.68 -16.89
C ASP A 217 -8.42 2.27 -16.29
N PHE A 218 -8.87 2.24 -15.03
CA PHE A 218 -9.34 1.04 -14.32
C PHE A 218 -10.85 1.14 -14.07
N PHE A 219 -11.61 1.51 -15.11
CA PHE A 219 -13.06 1.47 -15.10
C PHE A 219 -13.60 0.56 -16.22
N PRO A 220 -14.79 -0.04 -16.02
CA PRO A 220 -15.44 -0.29 -14.74
C PRO A 220 -14.72 -1.39 -13.92
#